data_AF-A0A0C3DMP7-F1
#
_entry.id   AF-A0A0C3DMP7-F1
#
_cell.length_a   1.000
_cell.length_b   1.000
_cell.length_c   1.000
_cell.angle_alpha   90.00
_cell.angle_beta   90.00
_cell.angle_gamma   90.00
#
_symmetry.space_group_name_H-M   'P 1'
#
loop_
_entity.id
_entity.type
_entity.pdbx_description
1 polymer ?
#
loop_
_entity_poly.entity_id
_entity_poly.type
_entity_poly.pdbx_seq_one_letter_code
_entity_poly.pdbx_strand_id
1 'polypeptide(L)'
;PSDLNVYIPLHHKFQLTRLLEKKGYHIENEGNNIHSTYSSSDIFSVMMFTNKHNKIDVVISTSLCAVSPIFDFHSTAIMNFISADSIFSMYPSLTFQGLTMINGAQLYNGSLCAVGMAALKKYKERGF
;
A
#
# COMPACT_ATOMS: atom_id res chain seq x y z
N PRO A 1 0.46 7.98 -14.78
CA PRO A 1 0.65 7.10 -13.61
C PRO A 1 2.15 6.82 -13.42
N SER A 2 2.79 7.48 -12.45
CA SER A 2 4.25 7.48 -12.29
C SER A 2 4.72 6.76 -11.02
N ASP A 3 3.79 6.28 -10.19
CA ASP A 3 4.05 5.63 -8.91
C ASP A 3 3.51 4.19 -8.94
N LEU A 4 4.40 3.21 -8.87
CA LEU A 4 4.06 1.79 -8.73
C LEU A 4 4.30 1.35 -7.28
N ASN A 5 3.27 0.82 -6.63
CA ASN A 5 3.40 0.21 -5.31
C ASN A 5 3.40 -1.32 -5.45
N VAL A 6 4.45 -1.97 -4.96
CA VAL A 6 4.60 -3.43 -4.97
C VAL A 6 4.56 -3.93 -3.54
N TYR A 7 3.68 -4.88 -3.27
CA TYR A 7 3.55 -5.49 -1.94
C TYR A 7 4.23 -6.86 -1.94
N ILE A 8 5.05 -7.14 -0.93
CA ILE A 8 5.73 -8.44 -0.76
C ILE A 8 5.76 -8.89 0.70
N PRO A 9 5.82 -10.21 0.97
CA PRO A 9 6.20 -10.72 2.28
C PRO A 9 7.67 -10.41 2.61
N LEU A 10 8.00 -10.25 3.89
CA LEU A 10 9.36 -9.97 4.37
C LEU A 10 10.44 -10.94 3.83
N HIS A 11 10.11 -12.23 3.73
CA HIS A 11 11.04 -13.25 3.26
C HIS A 11 11.38 -13.16 1.76
N HIS A 12 10.70 -12.29 1.00
CA HIS A 12 11.00 -11.97 -0.40
C HIS A 12 11.81 -10.67 -0.57
N LYS A 13 12.07 -9.92 0.52
CA LYS A 13 12.81 -8.65 0.49
C LYS A 13 14.13 -8.77 -0.26
N PHE A 14 14.95 -9.75 0.14
CA PHE A 14 16.29 -9.93 -0.43
C PHE A 14 16.26 -10.25 -1.93
N GLN A 15 15.38 -11.16 -2.34
CA GLN A 15 15.27 -11.56 -3.75
C GLN A 15 14.77 -10.40 -4.62
N LEU A 16 13.78 -9.63 -4.15
CA LEU A 16 13.25 -8.49 -4.89
C LEU A 16 14.28 -7.35 -4.99
N THR A 17 14.97 -7.01 -3.91
CA THR A 17 16.03 -6.00 -3.93
C THR A 17 17.09 -6.34 -4.98
N ARG A 18 17.59 -7.58 -4.97
CA ARG A 18 18.59 -8.03 -5.95
C ARG A 18 18.06 -8.00 -7.39
N LEU A 19 16.77 -8.28 -7.60
CA LEU A 19 16.13 -8.19 -8.91
C LEU A 19 16.09 -6.74 -9.39
N LEU A 20 15.68 -5.81 -8.53
CA LEU A 20 15.58 -4.39 -8.85
C LEU A 20 16.95 -3.75 -9.10
N GLU A 21 17.96 -4.09 -8.31
CA GLU A 21 19.36 -3.68 -8.54
C GLU A 21 19.87 -4.12 -9.92
N LYS A 22 19.62 -5.38 -10.31
CA LYS A 22 19.96 -5.89 -11.66
C LYS A 22 19.23 -5.16 -12.78
N LYS A 23 18.10 -4.52 -12.49
CA LYS A 23 17.33 -3.70 -13.42
C LYS A 23 17.71 -2.21 -13.37
N GLY A 24 18.77 -1.85 -12.63
CA GLY A 24 19.30 -0.50 -12.56
C GLY A 24 18.57 0.41 -11.58
N TYR A 25 17.75 -0.15 -10.70
CA TYR A 25 17.17 0.59 -9.58
C TYR A 25 18.14 0.63 -8.40
N HIS A 26 18.10 1.72 -7.65
CA HIS A 26 18.81 1.86 -6.38
C HIS A 26 17.83 2.31 -5.31
N ILE A 27 18.16 2.03 -4.05
CA ILE A 27 17.36 2.44 -2.90
C ILE A 27 17.61 3.92 -2.66
N GLU A 28 16.55 4.73 -2.77
CA GLU A 28 16.58 6.16 -2.46
C GLU A 28 16.32 6.40 -0.98
N ASN A 29 15.41 5.61 -0.39
CA ASN A 29 15.07 5.69 1.01
C ASN A 29 14.59 4.32 1.53
N GLU A 30 15.07 3.94 2.71
CA GLU A 30 14.49 2.84 3.48
C GLU A 30 13.72 3.45 4.64
N GLY A 31 12.39 3.50 4.51
CA GLY A 31 11.52 4.04 5.54
C GLY A 31 11.57 3.14 6.77
N ASN A 32 12.35 3.52 7.77
CA ASN A 32 12.35 2.86 9.07
C ASN A 32 11.02 3.11 9.77
N ASN A 33 10.23 2.05 9.98
CA ASN A 33 9.02 1.98 10.80
C ASN A 33 7.98 3.09 10.55
N ILE A 34 7.03 2.84 9.62
CA ILE A 34 5.78 3.61 9.48
C ILE A 34 4.79 3.27 10.63
N HIS A 35 5.30 2.87 11.79
CA HIS A 35 4.48 2.51 12.95
C HIS A 35 3.60 3.67 13.45
N SER A 36 3.93 4.92 13.11
CA SER A 36 3.18 6.11 13.56
C SER A 36 1.93 6.43 12.74
N THR A 37 1.82 5.95 11.49
CA THR A 37 0.68 6.31 10.62
C THR A 37 -0.37 5.20 10.53
N TYR A 38 0.05 3.95 10.71
CA TYR A 38 -0.82 2.78 10.73
C TYR A 38 -0.53 1.96 11.98
N SER A 39 -1.14 2.33 13.11
CA SER A 39 -0.82 1.80 14.44
C SER A 39 -1.08 0.30 14.63
N SER A 40 -1.63 -0.38 13.62
CA SER A 40 -1.87 -1.83 13.59
C SER A 40 -1.65 -2.44 12.20
N SER A 41 -0.74 -1.89 11.38
CA SER A 41 -0.54 -2.45 10.04
C SER A 41 0.36 -3.67 10.03
N ASP A 42 0.04 -4.62 9.16
CA ASP A 42 0.97 -5.68 8.73
C ASP A 42 2.17 -5.13 7.92
N ILE A 43 2.40 -3.82 7.87
CA ILE A 43 3.56 -3.21 7.19
C ILE A 43 4.79 -3.29 8.11
N PHE A 44 5.80 -4.03 7.66
CA PHE A 44 7.14 -4.05 8.24
C PHE A 44 7.93 -2.78 7.88
N SER A 45 8.02 -2.46 6.58
CA SER A 45 8.70 -1.26 6.09
C SER A 45 8.26 -0.90 4.68
N VAL A 46 8.62 0.30 4.23
CA VAL A 46 8.48 0.70 2.82
C VAL A 46 9.84 1.12 2.29
N MET A 47 10.24 0.53 1.17
CA MET A 47 11.49 0.84 0.48
C MET A 47 11.20 1.58 -0.83
N MET A 48 11.82 2.73 -1.01
CA MET A 48 11.74 3.50 -2.25
C MET A 48 12.88 3.10 -3.18
N PHE A 49 12.53 2.52 -4.32
CA PHE A 49 13.46 2.20 -5.40
C PHE A 49 13.29 3.19 -6.55
N THR A 50 14.37 3.78 -7.01
CA THR A 50 14.35 4.72 -8.13
C THR A 50 15.37 4.35 -9.19
N ASN A 51 15.07 4.68 -10.43
CA ASN A 51 16.04 4.74 -11.52
C ASN A 51 15.87 6.08 -12.25
N LYS A 52 16.58 6.28 -13.37
CA LYS A 52 16.53 7.55 -14.12
C LYS A 52 15.13 8.00 -14.55
N HIS A 53 14.15 7.09 -14.60
CA HIS A 53 12.85 7.33 -15.21
C HIS A 53 11.66 6.99 -14.29
N ASN A 54 11.82 6.05 -13.37
CA ASN A 54 10.72 5.40 -12.67
C ASN A 54 11.00 5.27 -11.17
N LYS A 55 9.93 5.37 -10.39
CA LYS A 55 9.92 5.12 -8.95
C LYS A 55 9.03 3.91 -8.62
N ILE A 56 9.50 3.05 -7.73
CA ILE A 56 8.77 1.90 -7.19
C ILE A 56 8.81 1.97 -5.67
N ASP A 57 7.64 2.01 -5.05
CA ASP A 57 7.47 1.86 -3.61
C ASP A 57 7.23 0.39 -3.29
N VAL A 58 8.16 -0.25 -2.58
CA VAL A 58 8.03 -1.65 -2.14
C VAL A 58 7.54 -1.66 -0.70
N VAL A 59 6.29 -2.07 -0.50
CA VAL A 59 5.68 -2.26 0.81
C VAL A 59 5.94 -3.69 1.28
N ILE A 60 6.63 -3.83 2.40
CA ILE A 60 7.02 -5.11 2.96
C ILE A 60 6.05 -5.49 4.06
N SER A 61 5.42 -6.65 3.93
CA SER A 61 4.49 -7.22 4.90
C SER A 61 5.22 -8.07 5.95
N THR A 62 4.81 -7.94 7.22
CA THR A 62 5.20 -8.84 8.33
C THR A 62 4.55 -10.21 8.20
N SER A 63 3.41 -10.29 7.50
CA SER A 63 2.68 -11.54 7.24
C SER A 63 3.31 -12.36 6.12
N LEU A 64 2.97 -13.65 6.08
CA LEU A 64 3.24 -14.49 4.90
C LEU A 64 2.42 -14.03 3.68
N CYS A 65 1.37 -13.24 3.89
CA CYS A 65 0.54 -12.69 2.83
C CYS A 65 1.01 -11.29 2.43
N ALA A 66 1.31 -11.11 1.14
CA ALA A 66 1.73 -9.81 0.59
C ALA A 66 0.64 -8.74 0.72
N VAL A 67 -0.63 -9.14 0.57
CA VAL A 67 -1.76 -8.21 0.48
C VAL A 67 -2.35 -7.84 1.83
N SER A 68 -1.88 -8.43 2.94
CA SER A 68 -2.49 -8.13 4.24
C SER A 68 -2.43 -6.65 4.65
N PRO A 69 -1.35 -5.88 4.35
CA PRO A 69 -1.34 -4.43 4.57
C PRO A 69 -2.43 -3.66 3.84
N ILE A 70 -2.96 -4.20 2.75
CA ILE A 70 -4.00 -3.53 1.95
C ILE A 70 -5.31 -3.44 2.73
N PHE A 71 -5.57 -4.39 3.64
CA PHE A 71 -6.78 -4.40 4.45
C PHE A 71 -6.73 -3.42 5.62
N ASP A 72 -5.53 -2.92 5.96
CA ASP A 72 -5.33 -1.96 7.05
C ASP A 72 -5.56 -0.50 6.62
N PHE A 73 -5.84 -0.27 5.34
CA PHE A 73 -6.07 1.06 4.80
C PHE A 73 -7.37 1.72 5.31
N HIS A 74 -7.40 3.06 5.23
CA HIS A 74 -8.47 3.89 5.79
C HIS A 74 -9.84 3.70 5.12
N SER A 75 -9.88 3.19 3.88
CA SER A 75 -11.14 2.94 3.18
C SER A 75 -11.03 1.89 2.08
N THR A 76 -12.19 1.39 1.64
CA THR A 76 -12.28 0.34 0.61
C THR A 76 -11.87 0.80 -0.79
N ALA A 77 -11.76 2.12 -1.02
CA ALA A 77 -11.36 2.71 -2.31
C ALA A 77 -9.98 2.25 -2.80
N ILE A 78 -9.12 1.78 -1.89
CA ILE A 78 -7.74 1.37 -2.17
C ILE A 78 -7.48 -0.11 -1.96
N MET A 79 -8.52 -0.91 -1.76
CA MET A 79 -8.39 -2.35 -1.53
C MET A 79 -8.42 -3.19 -2.82
N ASN A 80 -8.37 -2.53 -3.98
CA ASN A 80 -8.26 -3.18 -5.28
C ASN A 80 -6.77 -3.33 -5.65
N PHE A 81 -6.36 -4.51 -6.13
CA PHE A 81 -4.96 -4.78 -6.47
C PHE A 81 -4.84 -5.71 -7.69
N ILE A 82 -3.64 -5.75 -8.27
CA ILE A 82 -3.29 -6.64 -9.37
C ILE A 82 -2.28 -7.65 -8.84
N SER A 83 -2.56 -8.94 -9.04
CA SER A 83 -1.64 -10.04 -8.73
C SER A 83 -0.90 -10.48 -10.01
N ALA A 84 -0.15 -11.58 -9.91
CA ALA A 84 0.53 -12.17 -11.08
C ALA A 84 -0.45 -12.71 -12.14
N ASP A 85 -1.64 -13.13 -11.73
CA ASP A 85 -2.58 -13.92 -12.53
C ASP A 85 -3.99 -13.33 -12.59
N SER A 86 -4.30 -12.31 -11.79
CA SER A 86 -5.64 -11.76 -11.68
C SER A 86 -5.66 -10.29 -11.28
N ILE A 87 -6.80 -9.65 -11.56
CA ILE A 87 -7.15 -8.34 -11.02
C ILE A 87 -8.19 -8.60 -9.93
N PHE A 88 -7.94 -8.08 -8.74
CA PHE A 88 -8.80 -8.28 -7.59
C PHE A 88 -9.51 -6.97 -7.23
N SER A 89 -10.83 -7.02 -7.15
CA SER A 89 -11.63 -5.97 -6.53
C SER A 89 -12.33 -6.53 -5.30
N MET A 90 -11.92 -6.06 -4.12
CA MET A 90 -12.44 -6.55 -2.84
C MET A 90 -13.91 -6.16 -2.64
N TYR A 91 -14.30 -4.98 -3.13
CA TYR A 91 -15.64 -4.43 -3.00
C TYR A 91 -16.15 -3.93 -4.36
N PRO A 92 -16.49 -4.83 -5.29
CA PRO A 92 -16.82 -4.45 -6.67
C PRO A 92 -18.07 -3.58 -6.74
N SER A 93 -19.10 -3.87 -5.93
CA SER A 93 -20.33 -3.08 -5.89
C SER A 93 -20.08 -1.63 -5.48
N LEU A 94 -19.24 -1.40 -4.47
CA LEU A 94 -18.86 -0.06 -4.03
C LEU A 94 -17.94 0.62 -5.06
N THR A 95 -16.91 -0.11 -5.51
CA THR A 95 -15.90 0.41 -6.45
C THR A 95 -16.55 0.88 -7.75
N PHE A 96 -17.45 0.10 -8.34
CA PHE A 96 -18.09 0.47 -9.61
C PHE A 96 -19.20 1.52 -9.47
N GLN A 97 -19.61 1.85 -8.24
CA GLN A 97 -20.53 2.95 -7.95
C GLN A 97 -19.81 4.23 -7.53
N GLY A 98 -18.47 4.23 -7.46
CA GLY A 98 -17.71 5.37 -6.92
C GLY A 98 -18.02 5.61 -5.44
N LEU A 99 -18.26 4.54 -4.69
CA LEU A 99 -18.53 4.58 -3.26
C LEU A 99 -17.39 3.93 -2.48
N THR A 100 -17.19 4.37 -1.24
CA THR A 100 -16.20 3.80 -0.33
C THR A 100 -16.75 3.68 1.09
N MET A 101 -16.32 2.64 1.80
CA MET A 101 -16.54 2.50 3.23
C MET A 101 -15.26 2.83 3.98
N ILE A 102 -15.38 3.62 5.05
CA ILE A 102 -14.26 3.86 5.97
C ILE A 102 -14.01 2.59 6.78
N ASN A 103 -12.74 2.24 6.97
CA ASN A 103 -12.38 1.10 7.78
C ASN A 103 -12.79 1.33 9.24
N GLY A 104 -13.77 0.55 9.70
CA GLY A 104 -14.35 0.68 11.03
C GLY A 104 -13.33 0.52 12.15
N ALA A 105 -12.34 -0.36 11.97
CA ALA A 105 -11.28 -0.57 12.97
C ALA A 105 -10.54 0.74 13.28
N GLN A 106 -10.36 1.61 12.28
CA GLN A 106 -9.68 2.88 12.48
C GLN A 106 -10.53 3.93 13.18
N LEU A 107 -11.85 3.91 12.95
CA LEU A 107 -12.81 4.76 13.65
C LEU A 107 -12.90 4.36 15.13
N TYR A 108 -13.04 3.07 15.41
CA TYR A 108 -13.19 2.56 16.79
C TYR A 108 -11.90 2.68 17.61
N ASN A 109 -10.74 2.46 17.00
CA ASN A 109 -9.45 2.56 17.68
C ASN A 109 -8.93 4.01 17.78
N GLY A 110 -9.69 5.00 17.30
CA GLY A 110 -9.26 6.40 17.27
C GLY A 110 -8.00 6.65 16.43
N SER A 111 -7.68 5.74 15.51
CA SER A 111 -6.45 5.79 14.69
C SER A 111 -6.64 6.52 13.36
N LEU A 112 -7.85 7.03 13.08
CA LEU A 112 -8.08 7.95 11.97
C LEU A 112 -7.42 9.32 12.25
N CYS A 113 -6.13 9.39 11.99
CA CYS A 113 -5.32 10.59 12.17
C CYS A 113 -5.44 11.55 10.98
N ALA A 114 -4.77 12.71 11.05
CA ALA A 114 -4.77 13.71 9.99
C ALA A 114 -4.34 13.14 8.62
N VAL A 115 -3.42 12.16 8.61
CA VAL A 115 -2.99 11.48 7.37
C VAL A 115 -4.11 10.65 6.77
N GLY A 116 -4.86 9.92 7.60
CA GLY A 116 -6.02 9.15 7.15
C GLY A 116 -7.11 10.04 6.58
N MET A 117 -7.38 11.19 7.23
CA MET A 117 -8.33 12.18 6.71
C MET A 117 -7.88 12.79 5.37
N ALA A 118 -6.59 13.09 5.23
CA ALA A 118 -6.02 13.56 3.97
C ALA A 118 -6.14 12.49 2.86
N ALA A 119 -5.93 11.22 3.20
CA ALA A 119 -6.13 10.11 2.27
C ALA A 119 -7.60 10.00 1.84
N LEU A 120 -8.55 10.07 2.76
CA LEU A 120 -9.99 10.07 2.44
C LEU A 120 -10.36 11.23 1.52
N LYS A 121 -9.88 12.45 1.80
CA LYS A 121 -10.10 13.62 0.93
C LYS A 121 -9.53 13.40 -0.48
N LYS A 122 -8.30 12.89 -0.57
CA LYS A 122 -7.63 12.56 -1.85
C LYS A 122 -8.45 11.57 -2.68
N TYR A 123 -9.00 10.52 -2.06
CA TYR A 123 -9.81 9.54 -2.79
C TYR A 123 -11.21 10.06 -3.14
N LYS A 124 -11.77 10.93 -2.32
CA LYS A 124 -12.99 11.67 -2.66
C LYS A 124 -12.82 12.52 -3.93
N GLU A 125 -11.71 13.24 -4.03
CA GLU A 125 -11.38 14.04 -5.22
C GLU A 125 -11.14 13.17 -6.47
N ARG A 126 -10.91 11.86 -6.31
CA ARG A 126 -10.73 10.87 -7.38
C ARG A 126 -12.03 10.16 -7.77
N GLY A 127 -13.17 10.55 -7.22
CA GLY A 127 -14.49 10.00 -7.57
C GLY A 127 -14.96 8.84 -6.69
N PHE A 128 -14.44 8.73 -5.47
CA PHE A 128 -14.94 7.82 -4.43
C PHE A 128 -15.69 8.55 -3.30
#